data_AF-A0AAV2VX03-F1
#
_entry.id   AF-A0AAV2VX03-F1
#
_cell.length_a   1.000
_cell.length_b   1.000
_cell.length_c   1.000
_cell.angle_alpha   90.00
_cell.angle_beta   90.00
_cell.angle_gamma   90.00
#
_symmetry.space_group_name_H-M   'P 1'
#
loop_
_entity.id
_entity.type
_entity.pdbx_description
1 polymer ?
#
loop_
_entity_poly.entity_id
_entity_poly.type
_entity_poly.pdbx_seq_one_letter_code
_entity_poly.pdbx_strand_id
1 'polypeptide(L)'
;MKLTSTLISLSALLLSTNIQAEEYRIISPHHDDALLVFSGYISSLNLTNESDERIVDVMFGASNYSTNHLDVLTDKRVLTITKARYAEDYDALTDLFTGWDKFRFRSYGYYDAPLRKYVGDVTAGGGPAGTFRNFRQIEIDTFNMMVHNFTSILQRENCTLLVPIANGIHIDHFMTKEAVITAAYKLGNQAKCKIKFGQDQPYTDANPQNVNLEIAELKSRLPDGAITEEVYDIPLEPGTNETIKLNKFKKHYVTQYDTGYIGPLTSNLREVVYVWDPATYGQVKSHRHCDGSSYCRLAP
;
A
#
# COMPACT_ATOMS: atom_id res chain seq x y z
N MET A 1 -45.21 60.63 -8.40
CA MET A 1 -45.47 59.16 -8.41
C MET A 1 -44.14 58.45 -8.49
N LYS A 2 -43.91 57.52 -7.55
CA LYS A 2 -42.63 56.83 -7.34
C LYS A 2 -42.30 55.90 -8.51
N LEU A 3 -41.04 55.95 -8.94
CA LEU A 3 -40.41 54.91 -9.75
C LEU A 3 -40.40 53.59 -8.95
N THR A 4 -40.92 52.53 -9.55
CA THR A 4 -40.62 51.16 -9.13
C THR A 4 -39.68 50.55 -10.16
N SER A 5 -38.39 50.58 -9.86
CA SER A 5 -37.38 49.74 -10.50
C SER A 5 -37.49 48.33 -9.93
N THR A 6 -37.88 47.38 -10.76
CA THR A 6 -37.85 45.96 -10.40
C THR A 6 -36.41 45.48 -10.49
N LEU A 7 -35.69 45.52 -9.36
CA LEU A 7 -34.43 44.80 -9.18
C LEU A 7 -34.77 43.32 -9.10
N ILE A 8 -34.59 42.61 -10.21
CA ILE A 8 -34.49 41.15 -10.21
C ILE A 8 -33.14 40.85 -9.57
N SER A 9 -33.16 40.46 -8.29
CA SER A 9 -32.01 39.86 -7.64
C SER A 9 -31.69 38.56 -8.35
N LEU A 10 -30.59 38.55 -9.11
CA LEU A 10 -29.98 37.32 -9.56
C LEU A 10 -29.44 36.62 -8.31
N SER A 11 -30.24 35.72 -7.74
CA SER A 11 -29.75 34.77 -6.75
C SER A 11 -28.63 33.99 -7.41
N ALA A 12 -27.38 34.31 -7.05
CA ALA A 12 -26.24 33.47 -7.35
C ALA A 12 -26.54 32.12 -6.70
N LEU A 13 -27.00 31.18 -7.52
CA LEU A 13 -27.03 29.77 -7.19
C LEU A 13 -25.56 29.38 -7.05
N LEU A 14 -25.03 29.52 -5.83
CA LEU A 14 -23.82 28.85 -5.41
C LEU A 14 -24.08 27.37 -5.66
N LEU A 15 -23.59 26.87 -6.79
CA LEU A 15 -23.33 25.46 -6.97
C LEU A 15 -22.36 25.09 -5.84
N SER A 16 -22.91 24.69 -4.69
CA SER A 16 -22.20 23.89 -3.73
C SER A 16 -21.87 22.60 -4.47
N THR A 17 -20.72 22.57 -5.13
CA THR A 17 -20.07 21.30 -5.42
C THR A 17 -19.94 20.65 -4.05
N ASN A 18 -20.77 19.65 -3.77
CA ASN A 18 -20.56 18.76 -2.63
C ASN A 18 -19.21 18.11 -2.90
N ILE A 19 -18.13 18.70 -2.41
CA ILE A 19 -16.82 18.07 -2.37
C ILE A 19 -17.00 16.95 -1.35
N GLN A 20 -17.35 15.77 -1.84
CA GLN A 20 -17.43 14.59 -1.00
C GLN A 20 -16.01 14.30 -0.50
N ALA A 21 -15.89 14.09 0.81
CA ALA A 21 -14.63 13.71 1.44
C ALA A 21 -14.09 12.43 0.79
N GLU A 22 -12.78 12.40 0.52
CA GLU A 22 -12.10 11.21 0.01
C GLU A 22 -11.41 10.45 1.14
N GLU A 23 -11.59 9.12 1.18
CA GLU A 23 -10.86 8.22 2.06
C GLU A 23 -9.63 7.68 1.33
N TYR A 24 -8.44 8.03 1.81
CA TYR A 24 -7.17 7.48 1.37
C TYR A 24 -6.77 6.32 2.26
N ARG A 25 -6.84 5.11 1.72
CA ARG A 25 -6.59 3.88 2.44
C ARG A 25 -5.27 3.26 2.00
N ILE A 26 -4.25 3.37 2.84
CA ILE A 26 -2.89 2.91 2.57
C ILE A 26 -2.74 1.51 3.15
N ILE A 27 -2.52 0.52 2.29
CA ILE A 27 -2.31 -0.87 2.68
C ILE A 27 -0.81 -1.10 2.81
N SER A 28 -0.39 -1.45 4.02
CA SER A 28 1.00 -1.75 4.36
C SER A 28 1.11 -3.24 4.64
N PRO A 29 1.84 -4.03 3.84
CA PRO A 29 2.12 -5.43 4.19
C PRO A 29 2.73 -5.54 5.59
N HIS A 30 3.77 -4.76 5.89
CA HIS A 30 4.42 -4.69 7.20
C HIS A 30 4.46 -3.27 7.77
N HIS A 31 5.04 -3.15 8.97
CA HIS A 31 5.31 -1.89 9.66
C HIS A 31 6.55 -1.22 9.05
N ASP A 32 6.36 -0.39 8.03
CA ASP A 32 7.34 0.42 7.28
C ASP A 32 6.87 0.71 5.85
N ASP A 33 6.20 -0.25 5.21
CA ASP A 33 5.89 -0.20 3.78
C ASP A 33 5.04 1.01 3.38
N ALA A 34 4.12 1.49 4.22
CA ALA A 34 3.35 2.70 3.95
C ALA A 34 4.24 3.92 3.70
N LEU A 35 5.26 4.13 4.56
CA LEU A 35 6.25 5.19 4.38
C LEU A 35 7.13 4.92 3.17
N LEU A 36 7.69 3.70 3.09
CA LEU A 36 8.67 3.36 2.06
C LEU A 36 8.10 3.41 0.64
N VAL A 37 6.82 3.08 0.47
CA VAL A 37 6.19 2.98 -0.84
C VAL A 37 5.53 4.30 -1.26
N PHE A 38 4.89 5.02 -0.33
CA PHE A 38 3.93 6.08 -0.68
C PHE A 38 4.25 7.47 -0.11
N SER A 39 5.40 7.69 0.53
CA SER A 39 5.71 9.00 1.15
C SER A 39 5.62 10.19 0.17
N GLY A 40 6.14 10.06 -1.06
CA GLY A 40 6.12 11.10 -2.07
C GLY A 40 4.72 11.37 -2.59
N TYR A 41 3.97 10.30 -2.92
CA TYR A 41 2.56 10.40 -3.29
C TYR A 41 1.75 11.09 -2.20
N ILE A 42 1.85 10.60 -0.96
CA ILE A 42 1.14 11.12 0.20
C ILE A 42 1.48 12.60 0.44
N SER A 43 2.75 12.98 0.36
CA SER A 43 3.17 14.37 0.54
C SER A 43 2.75 15.28 -0.61
N SER A 44 2.45 14.73 -1.78
CA SER A 44 1.88 15.49 -2.90
C SER A 44 0.37 15.71 -2.78
N LEU A 45 -0.32 14.95 -1.91
CA LEU A 45 -1.77 15.08 -1.73
C LEU A 45 -2.11 16.42 -1.07
N ASN A 46 -2.71 17.31 -1.86
CA ASN A 46 -3.30 18.54 -1.35
C ASN A 46 -4.70 18.26 -0.81
N LEU A 47 -4.78 17.74 0.42
CA LEU A 47 -6.07 17.53 1.10
C LEU A 47 -6.62 18.86 1.61
N THR A 48 -7.31 19.58 0.73
CA THR A 48 -7.94 20.87 1.06
C THR A 48 -9.29 20.71 1.76
N ASN A 49 -9.83 19.49 1.82
CA ASN A 49 -11.07 19.21 2.53
C ASN A 49 -10.73 18.63 3.91
N GLU A 50 -11.15 19.34 4.96
CA GLU A 50 -10.90 18.93 6.36
C GLU A 50 -11.53 17.58 6.71
N SER A 51 -12.48 17.10 5.92
CA SER A 51 -13.13 15.80 6.10
C SER A 51 -12.42 14.65 5.39
N ASP A 52 -11.38 14.90 4.59
CA ASP A 52 -10.62 13.83 3.96
C ASP A 52 -9.92 12.97 5.02
N GLU A 53 -10.03 11.65 4.88
CA GLU A 53 -9.47 10.72 5.85
C GLU A 53 -8.26 9.99 5.28
N ARG A 54 -7.20 9.86 6.09
CA ARG A 54 -6.08 8.95 5.81
C ARG A 54 -6.17 7.78 6.76
N ILE A 55 -6.12 6.57 6.23
CA ILE A 55 -6.10 5.36 7.04
C ILE A 55 -4.98 4.44 6.60
N VAL A 56 -4.08 4.10 7.51
CA VAL A 56 -3.02 3.13 7.29
C VAL A 56 -3.42 1.81 7.89
N ASP A 57 -3.45 0.76 7.06
CA ASP A 57 -3.77 -0.60 7.44
C ASP A 57 -2.54 -1.50 7.29
N VAL A 58 -1.98 -1.92 8.42
CA VAL A 58 -0.91 -2.91 8.47
C VAL A 58 -1.51 -4.31 8.44
N MET A 59 -1.18 -5.10 7.43
CA MET A 59 -1.69 -6.47 7.25
C MET A 59 -0.99 -7.43 8.22
N PHE A 60 0.31 -7.60 8.07
CA PHE A 60 1.15 -8.54 8.80
C PHE A 60 1.81 -7.85 10.00
N GLY A 61 0.99 -7.50 10.98
CA GLY A 61 1.42 -6.71 12.14
C GLY A 61 2.23 -7.49 13.18
N ALA A 62 2.05 -8.81 13.28
CA ALA A 62 2.77 -9.61 14.26
C ALA A 62 4.04 -10.18 13.64
N SER A 63 5.20 -9.91 14.24
CA SER A 63 6.51 -10.35 13.71
C SER A 63 7.52 -10.64 14.84
N ASN A 64 8.47 -11.53 14.56
CA ASN A 64 9.70 -11.73 15.34
C ASN A 64 10.94 -11.16 14.63
N TYR A 65 10.79 -10.67 13.40
CA TYR A 65 11.86 -10.25 12.52
C TYR A 65 12.35 -8.83 12.84
N SER A 66 13.66 -8.67 12.89
CA SER A 66 14.32 -7.37 12.86
C SER A 66 15.69 -7.56 12.23
N THR A 67 16.14 -6.63 11.40
CA THR A 67 17.46 -6.66 10.76
C THR A 67 18.61 -6.84 11.77
N ASN A 68 18.49 -6.21 12.95
CA ASN A 68 19.57 -6.12 13.92
C ASN A 68 19.59 -7.21 15.01
N HIS A 69 18.69 -8.19 14.98
CA HIS A 69 18.62 -9.24 16.01
C HIS A 69 18.16 -10.59 15.45
N LEU A 70 18.80 -11.65 15.93
CA LEU A 70 18.57 -13.05 15.55
C LEU A 70 17.07 -13.43 15.52
N ASP A 71 16.67 -14.13 14.46
CA ASP A 71 15.33 -14.72 14.23
C ASP A 71 15.03 -15.87 15.21
N VAL A 72 14.90 -15.53 16.50
CA VAL A 72 14.56 -16.51 17.54
C VAL A 72 13.05 -16.51 17.75
N LEU A 73 12.41 -17.65 17.47
CA LEU A 73 10.97 -17.80 17.66
C LEU A 73 10.62 -18.10 19.13
N THR A 74 10.48 -17.05 19.94
CA THR A 74 9.95 -17.12 21.32
C THR A 74 8.84 -16.11 21.54
N ASP A 75 7.89 -16.39 22.42
CA ASP A 75 6.78 -15.47 22.75
C ASP A 75 7.29 -14.10 23.17
N LYS A 76 8.33 -14.06 24.01
CA LYS A 76 8.97 -12.81 24.44
C LYS A 76 9.46 -12.00 23.24
N ARG A 77 10.14 -12.66 22.28
CA ARG A 77 10.68 -12.02 21.09
C ARG A 77 9.58 -11.48 20.18
N VAL A 78 8.56 -12.30 19.90
CA VAL A 78 7.40 -11.89 19.08
C VAL A 78 6.74 -10.66 19.68
N LEU A 79 6.45 -10.68 20.99
CA LEU A 79 5.82 -9.56 21.68
C LEU A 79 6.69 -8.30 21.68
N THR A 80 7.99 -8.44 21.91
CA THR A 80 8.92 -7.30 21.91
C THR A 80 9.01 -6.65 20.52
N ILE A 81 9.23 -7.44 19.47
CA ILE A 81 9.38 -6.91 18.11
C ILE A 81 8.09 -6.34 17.57
N THR A 82 6.97 -7.03 17.76
CA THR A 82 5.65 -6.54 17.33
C THR A 82 5.36 -5.16 17.95
N LYS A 83 5.62 -4.99 19.25
CA LYS A 83 5.42 -3.70 19.93
C LYS A 83 6.39 -2.62 19.46
N ALA A 84 7.66 -2.97 19.26
CA ALA A 84 8.66 -2.03 18.78
C ALA A 84 8.29 -1.53 17.38
N ARG A 85 8.05 -2.43 16.42
CA ARG A 85 7.67 -2.09 15.05
C ARG A 85 6.38 -1.27 14.96
N TYR A 86 5.38 -1.59 15.78
CA TYR A 86 4.17 -0.78 15.90
C TYR A 86 4.49 0.66 16.31
N ALA A 87 5.31 0.85 17.35
CA ALA A 87 5.66 2.17 17.85
C ALA A 87 6.50 2.95 16.83
N GLU A 88 7.49 2.31 16.21
CA GLU A 88 8.33 2.90 15.17
C GLU A 88 7.49 3.40 13.99
N ASP A 89 6.58 2.58 13.49
CA ASP A 89 5.74 2.94 12.34
C ASP A 89 4.71 4.02 12.71
N TYR A 90 4.10 3.94 13.89
CA TYR A 90 3.16 4.96 14.36
C TYR A 90 3.83 6.33 14.54
N ASP A 91 5.05 6.37 15.10
CA ASP A 91 5.82 7.59 15.28
C ASP A 91 6.29 8.15 13.94
N ALA A 92 6.75 7.29 13.02
CA ALA A 92 7.15 7.68 11.67
C ALA A 92 6.00 8.28 10.87
N LEU A 93 4.82 7.67 10.94
CA LEU A 93 3.62 8.15 10.24
C LEU A 93 3.07 9.41 10.91
N THR A 94 3.15 9.53 12.23
CA THR A 94 2.82 10.77 12.95
C THR A 94 3.70 11.93 12.48
N ASP A 95 5.00 11.67 12.28
CA ASP A 95 5.94 12.64 11.72
C ASP A 95 5.62 12.96 10.25
N LEU A 96 5.37 11.93 9.41
CA LEU A 96 5.00 12.10 8.00
C LEU A 96 3.73 12.93 7.80
N PHE A 97 2.69 12.65 8.59
CA PHE A 97 1.41 13.33 8.51
C PHE A 97 1.35 14.60 9.35
N THR A 98 2.45 14.98 10.02
CA THR A 98 2.56 16.18 10.87
C THR A 98 1.57 16.21 12.05
N GLY A 99 1.15 15.05 12.54
CA GLY A 99 0.23 14.92 13.67
C GLY A 99 -0.43 13.55 13.78
N TRP A 100 -0.63 13.08 15.00
CA TRP A 100 -1.28 11.79 15.30
C TRP A 100 -2.78 11.82 14.97
N ASP A 101 -3.37 13.01 14.92
CA ASP A 101 -4.78 13.25 14.60
C ASP A 101 -5.05 13.34 13.09
N LYS A 102 -4.00 13.24 12.26
CA LYS A 102 -4.08 13.40 10.79
C LYS A 102 -4.24 12.10 10.02
N PHE A 103 -4.26 10.97 10.72
CA PHE A 103 -4.47 9.65 10.15
C PHE A 103 -5.08 8.70 11.19
N ARG A 104 -5.67 7.61 10.71
CA ARG A 104 -6.05 6.46 11.52
C ARG A 104 -5.06 5.34 11.26
N PHE A 105 -4.63 4.65 12.31
CA PHE A 105 -3.72 3.51 12.21
C PHE A 105 -4.43 2.22 12.65
N ARG A 106 -4.37 1.17 11.83
CA ARG A 106 -4.94 -0.14 12.16
C ARG A 106 -3.96 -1.24 11.83
N SER A 107 -3.93 -2.26 12.68
CA SER A 107 -3.21 -3.50 12.42
C SER A 107 -4.18 -4.66 12.40
N TYR A 108 -4.14 -5.46 11.33
CA TYR A 108 -4.97 -6.66 11.17
C TYR A 108 -4.40 -7.86 11.93
N GLY A 109 -3.14 -7.78 12.38
CA GLY A 109 -2.52 -8.78 13.25
C GLY A 109 -2.23 -10.12 12.56
N TYR A 110 -2.22 -10.18 11.22
CA TYR A 110 -1.74 -11.38 10.52
C TYR A 110 -0.28 -11.64 10.91
N TYR A 111 0.07 -12.92 10.96
CA TYR A 111 1.43 -13.36 11.29
C TYR A 111 2.32 -13.20 10.07
N ASP A 112 3.40 -12.45 10.20
CA ASP A 112 4.49 -12.33 9.22
C ASP A 112 5.02 -13.72 8.81
N ALA A 113 5.57 -13.83 7.60
CA ALA A 113 6.05 -15.07 7.00
C ALA A 113 6.94 -15.94 7.94
N PRO A 114 7.92 -15.39 8.70
CA PRO A 114 8.71 -16.18 9.63
C PRO A 114 7.88 -16.79 10.77
N LEU A 115 6.85 -16.08 11.26
CA LEU A 115 5.94 -16.62 12.29
C LEU A 115 5.05 -17.74 11.76
N ARG A 116 4.70 -17.68 10.47
CA ARG A 116 4.05 -18.78 9.76
C ARG A 116 5.01 -19.92 9.41
N LYS A 117 6.29 -19.83 9.78
CA LYS A 117 7.36 -20.76 9.40
C LYS A 117 7.41 -20.96 7.89
N TYR A 118 7.15 -19.90 7.13
CA TYR A 118 7.25 -19.94 5.68
C TYR A 118 8.71 -19.95 5.27
N VAL A 119 9.05 -20.77 4.27
CA VAL A 119 10.39 -20.86 3.72
C VAL A 119 10.28 -20.71 2.20
N GLY A 120 10.97 -19.71 1.66
CA GLY A 120 11.05 -19.40 0.24
C GLY A 120 12.44 -18.87 -0.09
N ASP A 121 12.68 -18.56 -1.36
CA ASP A 121 13.95 -17.97 -1.79
C ASP A 121 14.16 -16.61 -1.13
N VAL A 122 15.41 -16.21 -0.88
CA VAL A 122 15.68 -14.92 -0.22
C VAL A 122 15.45 -13.78 -1.21
N THR A 123 14.58 -12.84 -0.85
CA THR A 123 14.36 -11.59 -1.59
C THR A 123 15.48 -10.57 -1.35
N ALA A 124 15.54 -9.49 -2.14
CA ALA A 124 16.54 -8.44 -1.94
C ALA A 124 16.46 -7.75 -0.56
N GLY A 125 15.29 -7.76 0.09
CA GLY A 125 15.06 -7.26 1.45
C GLY A 125 15.17 -8.34 2.53
N GLY A 126 15.72 -9.52 2.21
CA GLY A 126 16.04 -10.56 3.19
C GLY A 126 14.90 -11.51 3.57
N GLY A 127 13.64 -11.10 3.39
CA GLY A 127 12.47 -11.95 3.65
C GLY A 127 12.22 -13.01 2.56
N PRO A 128 11.35 -14.00 2.81
CA PRO A 128 11.12 -15.10 1.89
C PRO A 128 10.20 -14.70 0.71
N ALA A 129 10.65 -15.05 -0.49
CA ALA A 129 9.95 -14.89 -1.74
C ALA A 129 8.83 -15.93 -1.88
N GLY A 130 7.73 -15.56 -2.53
CA GLY A 130 6.67 -16.51 -2.78
C GLY A 130 5.57 -16.01 -3.72
N THR A 131 4.89 -16.97 -4.33
CA THR A 131 3.70 -16.74 -5.18
C THR A 131 2.67 -17.85 -4.94
N PHE A 132 1.55 -17.85 -5.65
CA PHE A 132 0.52 -18.89 -5.52
C PHE A 132 1.03 -20.34 -5.57
N ARG A 133 2.07 -20.63 -6.38
CA ARG A 133 2.70 -21.98 -6.46
C ARG A 133 3.27 -22.46 -5.13
N ASN A 134 3.54 -21.54 -4.21
CA ASN A 134 4.18 -21.79 -2.93
C ASN A 134 3.21 -21.71 -1.75
N PHE A 135 1.92 -21.44 -1.99
CA PHE A 135 0.96 -21.27 -0.90
C PHE A 135 0.70 -22.63 -0.23
N ARG A 136 0.84 -22.66 1.10
CA ARG A 136 0.36 -23.76 1.94
C ARG A 136 -1.03 -23.40 2.44
N GLN A 137 -1.68 -24.32 3.14
CA GLN A 137 -3.02 -24.06 3.68
C GLN A 137 -3.09 -22.77 4.52
N ILE A 138 -2.07 -22.50 5.35
CA ILE A 138 -2.01 -21.28 6.16
C ILE A 138 -1.95 -19.98 5.33
N GLU A 139 -1.22 -19.98 4.21
CA GLU A 139 -1.22 -18.86 3.27
C GLU A 139 -2.55 -18.73 2.54
N ILE A 140 -3.19 -19.85 2.15
CA ILE A 140 -4.51 -19.85 1.52
C ILE A 140 -5.57 -19.27 2.46
N ASP A 141 -5.56 -19.68 3.74
CA ASP A 141 -6.53 -19.22 4.74
C ASP A 141 -6.35 -17.71 5.00
N THR A 142 -5.11 -17.27 5.17
CA THR A 142 -4.77 -15.86 5.38
C THR A 142 -5.17 -15.03 4.15
N PHE A 143 -4.82 -15.49 2.95
CA PHE A 143 -5.20 -14.86 1.69
C PHE A 143 -6.73 -14.71 1.54
N ASN A 144 -7.50 -15.76 1.85
CA ASN A 144 -8.95 -15.70 1.77
C ASN A 144 -9.55 -14.70 2.78
N MET A 145 -8.99 -14.62 3.99
CA MET A 145 -9.39 -13.60 4.97
C MET A 145 -9.09 -12.18 4.46
N MET A 146 -7.92 -11.97 3.83
CA MET A 146 -7.56 -10.69 3.23
C MET A 146 -8.51 -10.32 2.09
N VAL A 147 -8.84 -11.27 1.20
CA VAL A 147 -9.82 -11.06 0.11
C VAL A 147 -11.17 -10.63 0.69
N HIS A 148 -11.64 -11.27 1.76
CA HIS A 148 -12.89 -10.89 2.42
C HIS A 148 -12.84 -9.46 2.96
N ASN A 149 -11.74 -9.10 3.63
CA ASN A 149 -11.54 -7.75 4.15
C ASN A 149 -11.50 -6.72 3.03
N PHE A 150 -10.71 -6.93 1.97
CA PHE A 150 -10.62 -6.02 0.83
C PHE A 150 -11.94 -5.89 0.07
N THR A 151 -12.76 -6.94 0.01
CA THR A 151 -14.10 -6.86 -0.59
C THR A 151 -14.94 -5.76 0.09
N SER A 152 -14.92 -5.69 1.42
CA SER A 152 -15.64 -4.65 2.17
C SER A 152 -15.04 -3.25 1.99
N ILE A 153 -13.71 -3.17 1.83
CA ILE A 153 -13.01 -1.90 1.59
C ILE A 153 -13.34 -1.33 0.22
N LEU A 154 -13.27 -2.17 -0.81
CA LEU A 154 -13.41 -1.76 -2.20
C LEU A 154 -14.83 -1.30 -2.56
N GLN A 155 -15.84 -1.65 -1.77
CA GLN A 155 -17.22 -1.18 -1.97
C GLN A 155 -17.47 0.25 -1.47
N ARG A 156 -16.51 0.89 -0.76
CA ARG A 156 -16.64 2.26 -0.26
C ARG A 156 -16.61 3.28 -1.41
N GLU A 157 -17.55 4.21 -1.40
CA GLU A 157 -17.54 5.37 -2.30
C GLU A 157 -16.45 6.36 -1.90
N ASN A 158 -15.96 7.16 -2.87
CA ASN A 158 -14.91 8.17 -2.68
C ASN A 158 -13.70 7.63 -1.90
N CYS A 159 -13.22 6.47 -2.32
CA CYS A 159 -12.09 5.78 -1.71
C CYS A 159 -10.96 5.68 -2.73
N THR A 160 -9.73 5.90 -2.27
CA THR A 160 -8.49 5.56 -2.99
C THR A 160 -7.69 4.57 -2.14
N LEU A 161 -7.50 3.35 -2.65
CA LEU A 161 -6.71 2.28 -2.05
C LEU A 161 -5.30 2.30 -2.64
N LEU A 162 -4.30 2.50 -1.79
CA LEU A 162 -2.89 2.45 -2.14
C LEU A 162 -2.30 1.12 -1.68
N VAL A 163 -1.70 0.35 -2.59
CA VAL A 163 -1.22 -1.02 -2.33
C VAL A 163 0.15 -1.23 -2.96
N PRO A 164 1.14 -1.86 -2.33
CA PRO A 164 2.40 -2.15 -3.00
C PRO A 164 2.22 -3.12 -4.18
N ILE A 165 3.04 -2.98 -5.23
CA ILE A 165 3.01 -3.85 -6.42
C ILE A 165 3.70 -5.21 -6.19
N ALA A 166 4.28 -5.40 -5.01
CA ALA A 166 5.04 -6.57 -4.58
C ALA A 166 6.36 -6.78 -5.35
N ASN A 167 7.02 -5.70 -5.77
CA ASN A 167 8.38 -5.77 -6.31
C ASN A 167 9.31 -6.45 -5.30
N GLY A 168 10.16 -7.36 -5.79
CA GLY A 168 10.96 -8.24 -4.94
C GLY A 168 10.26 -9.50 -4.46
N ILE A 169 8.96 -9.69 -4.79
CA ILE A 169 8.16 -10.91 -4.59
C ILE A 169 8.14 -11.49 -3.17
N HIS A 170 8.29 -10.64 -2.15
CA HIS A 170 8.06 -11.06 -0.77
C HIS A 170 6.65 -11.64 -0.62
N ILE A 171 6.53 -12.82 0.00
CA ILE A 171 5.27 -13.58 0.04
C ILE A 171 4.10 -12.76 0.61
N ASP A 172 4.36 -11.93 1.62
CA ASP A 172 3.33 -11.10 2.26
C ASP A 172 2.88 -9.93 1.38
N HIS A 173 3.78 -9.35 0.59
CA HIS A 173 3.44 -8.31 -0.38
C HIS A 173 2.66 -8.93 -1.53
N PHE A 174 3.10 -10.10 -2.01
CA PHE A 174 2.42 -10.85 -3.07
C PHE A 174 0.99 -11.20 -2.65
N MET A 175 0.79 -11.76 -1.45
CA MET A 175 -0.54 -12.05 -0.91
C MET A 175 -1.40 -10.79 -0.80
N THR A 176 -0.83 -9.68 -0.31
CA THR A 176 -1.55 -8.41 -0.18
C THR A 176 -2.04 -7.90 -1.54
N LYS A 177 -1.14 -7.79 -2.53
CA LYS A 177 -1.48 -7.37 -3.88
C LYS A 177 -2.55 -8.27 -4.48
N GLU A 178 -2.32 -9.59 -4.51
CA GLU A 178 -3.21 -10.51 -5.20
C GLU A 178 -4.57 -10.65 -4.48
N ALA A 179 -4.64 -10.42 -3.17
CA ALA A 179 -5.89 -10.39 -2.44
C ALA A 179 -6.74 -9.17 -2.84
N VAL A 180 -6.12 -8.01 -3.04
CA VAL A 180 -6.80 -6.81 -3.57
C VAL A 180 -7.28 -7.06 -4.99
N ILE A 181 -6.43 -7.60 -5.88
CA ILE A 181 -6.79 -7.93 -7.26
C ILE A 181 -7.97 -8.91 -7.29
N THR A 182 -7.93 -9.95 -6.46
CA THR A 182 -8.99 -10.96 -6.37
C THR A 182 -10.29 -10.35 -5.85
N ALA A 183 -10.24 -9.47 -4.86
CA ALA A 183 -11.42 -8.77 -4.35
C ALA A 183 -12.02 -7.83 -5.41
N ALA A 184 -11.18 -7.07 -6.12
CA ALA A 184 -11.60 -6.19 -7.21
C ALA A 184 -12.26 -6.97 -8.35
N TYR A 185 -11.67 -8.10 -8.75
CA TYR A 185 -12.25 -9.01 -9.74
C TYR A 185 -13.63 -9.53 -9.33
N LYS A 186 -13.74 -10.04 -8.10
CA LYS A 186 -15.01 -10.59 -7.59
C LYS A 186 -16.13 -9.55 -7.54
N LEU A 187 -15.79 -8.30 -7.27
CA LEU A 187 -16.74 -7.19 -7.24
C LEU A 187 -17.05 -6.61 -8.62
N GLY A 188 -16.09 -6.60 -9.54
CA GLY A 188 -16.23 -5.96 -10.85
C GLY A 188 -16.71 -4.51 -10.73
N ASN A 189 -17.86 -4.21 -11.32
CA ASN A 189 -18.48 -2.88 -11.28
C ASN A 189 -19.02 -2.45 -9.89
N GLN A 190 -19.05 -3.37 -8.92
CA GLN A 190 -19.43 -3.09 -7.54
C GLN A 190 -18.26 -2.53 -6.72
N ALA A 191 -17.02 -2.68 -7.17
CA ALA A 191 -15.88 -2.01 -6.56
C ALA A 191 -15.90 -0.53 -6.94
N LYS A 192 -15.95 0.34 -5.93
CA LYS A 192 -16.05 1.80 -6.04
C LYS A 192 -14.74 2.50 -5.68
N CYS A 193 -13.89 1.86 -4.89
CA CYS A 193 -12.59 2.41 -4.53
C CYS A 193 -11.61 2.36 -5.72
N LYS A 194 -10.89 3.46 -5.95
CA LYS A 194 -9.80 3.53 -6.94
C LYS A 194 -8.60 2.76 -6.41
N ILE A 195 -7.97 1.91 -7.21
CA ILE A 195 -6.81 1.11 -6.79
C ILE A 195 -5.57 1.70 -7.46
N LYS A 196 -4.57 2.05 -6.65
CA LYS A 196 -3.26 2.47 -7.11
C LYS A 196 -2.17 1.58 -6.53
N PHE A 197 -1.23 1.15 -7.37
CA PHE A 197 -0.09 0.35 -6.95
C PHE A 197 1.18 1.18 -6.85
N GLY A 198 1.91 1.10 -5.74
CA GLY A 198 3.20 1.75 -5.57
C GLY A 198 4.37 0.77 -5.68
N GLN A 199 5.54 1.27 -6.07
CA GLN A 199 6.76 0.47 -6.13
C GLN A 199 7.34 0.20 -4.73
N ASP A 200 7.55 -1.08 -4.42
CA ASP A 200 8.12 -1.53 -3.15
C ASP A 200 9.56 -1.04 -2.98
N GLN A 201 9.83 -0.29 -1.93
CA GLN A 201 11.17 0.19 -1.59
C GLN A 201 11.67 -0.46 -0.30
N PRO A 202 12.97 -0.77 -0.19
CA PRO A 202 14.04 -0.50 -1.15
C PRO A 202 14.12 -1.53 -2.29
N TYR A 203 13.27 -2.56 -2.31
CA TYR A 203 13.34 -3.69 -3.25
C TYR A 203 13.54 -3.28 -4.71
N THR A 204 12.83 -2.23 -5.13
CA THR A 204 12.87 -1.71 -6.50
C THR A 204 14.23 -1.09 -6.84
N ASP A 205 14.70 -0.12 -6.05
CA ASP A 205 15.96 0.56 -6.33
C ASP A 205 17.21 -0.27 -5.97
N ALA A 206 17.06 -1.28 -5.10
CA ALA A 206 18.08 -2.30 -4.86
C ALA A 206 18.22 -3.26 -6.05
N ASN A 207 17.21 -3.35 -6.93
CA ASN A 207 17.22 -4.23 -8.09
C ASN A 207 16.65 -3.53 -9.35
N PRO A 208 17.38 -2.53 -9.90
CA PRO A 208 16.89 -1.68 -10.98
C PRO A 208 16.62 -2.45 -12.29
N GLN A 209 17.19 -3.65 -12.47
CA GLN A 209 16.92 -4.49 -13.63
C GLN A 209 15.51 -5.11 -13.60
N ASN A 210 14.91 -5.17 -12.41
CA ASN A 210 13.64 -5.85 -12.17
C ASN A 210 12.50 -4.90 -11.77
N VAL A 211 12.71 -3.59 -11.85
CA VAL A 211 11.75 -2.53 -11.45
C VAL A 211 10.34 -2.72 -12.04
N ASN A 212 10.26 -3.25 -13.27
CA ASN A 212 9.01 -3.39 -14.00
C ASN A 212 8.44 -4.81 -14.01
N LEU A 213 9.05 -5.79 -13.34
CA LEU A 213 8.63 -7.19 -13.47
C LEU A 213 7.19 -7.42 -12.99
N GLU A 214 6.85 -6.96 -11.79
CA GLU A 214 5.52 -7.24 -11.23
C GLU A 214 4.41 -6.44 -11.91
N ILE A 215 4.71 -5.21 -12.34
CA ILE A 215 3.75 -4.43 -13.11
C ILE A 215 3.56 -4.97 -14.53
N ALA A 216 4.61 -5.50 -15.17
CA ALA A 216 4.51 -6.15 -16.47
C ALA A 216 3.67 -7.43 -16.38
N GLU A 217 3.86 -8.23 -15.32
CA GLU A 217 3.02 -9.41 -15.05
C GLU A 217 1.56 -9.00 -14.85
N LEU A 218 1.27 -7.96 -14.07
CA LEU A 218 -0.10 -7.45 -13.93
C LEU A 218 -0.70 -6.96 -15.26
N LYS A 219 0.04 -6.14 -16.02
CA LYS A 219 -0.40 -5.64 -17.34
C LYS A 219 -0.70 -6.78 -18.31
N SER A 220 0.09 -7.85 -18.31
CA SER A 220 -0.12 -9.01 -19.19
C SER A 220 -1.45 -9.75 -18.92
N ARG A 221 -2.03 -9.57 -17.73
CA ARG A 221 -3.30 -10.17 -17.30
C ARG A 221 -4.49 -9.26 -17.51
N LEU A 222 -4.27 -8.04 -18.00
CA LEU A 222 -5.30 -7.01 -18.15
C LEU A 222 -5.47 -6.61 -19.62
N PRO A 223 -6.61 -5.99 -19.99
CA PRO A 223 -6.75 -5.32 -21.28
C PRO A 223 -5.71 -4.20 -21.46
N ASP A 224 -5.38 -3.89 -22.71
CA ASP A 224 -4.50 -2.77 -23.04
C ASP A 224 -5.06 -1.45 -22.48
N GLY A 225 -4.16 -0.64 -21.90
CA GLY A 225 -4.54 0.66 -21.32
C GLY A 225 -5.20 0.58 -19.93
N ALA A 226 -5.40 -0.61 -19.35
CA ALA A 226 -5.98 -0.77 -18.01
C ALA A 226 -5.14 -0.16 -16.87
N ILE A 227 -3.86 0.10 -17.11
CA ILE A 227 -2.92 0.64 -16.12
C ILE A 227 -2.26 1.89 -16.69
N THR A 228 -2.41 3.02 -16.00
CA THR A 228 -1.66 4.26 -16.28
C THR A 228 -0.59 4.50 -15.22
N GLU A 229 0.43 5.28 -15.57
CA GLU A 229 1.55 5.60 -14.68
C GLU A 229 1.52 7.07 -14.27
N GLU A 230 1.70 7.33 -12.99
CA GLU A 230 1.85 8.65 -12.39
C GLU A 230 3.19 8.70 -11.64
N VAL A 231 3.91 9.82 -11.74
CA VAL A 231 5.24 9.99 -11.13
C VAL A 231 5.21 11.16 -10.16
N TYR A 232 5.74 10.94 -8.96
CA TYR A 232 5.74 11.91 -7.87
C TYR A 232 7.17 12.13 -7.38
N ASP A 233 7.61 13.39 -7.31
CA ASP A 233 8.88 13.71 -6.64
C ASP A 233 8.73 13.49 -5.14
N ILE A 234 9.75 12.89 -4.51
CA ILE A 234 9.78 12.72 -3.06
C ILE A 234 10.39 13.99 -2.46
N PRO A 235 9.66 14.72 -1.60
CA PRO A 235 10.18 15.95 -1.02
C PRO A 235 11.45 15.74 -0.19
N LEU A 236 12.27 16.78 -0.09
CA LEU A 236 13.34 16.84 0.90
C LEU A 236 12.77 17.09 2.29
N GLU A 237 13.36 16.47 3.31
CA GLU A 237 13.07 16.80 4.70
C GLU A 237 13.63 18.21 5.01
N PRO A 238 12.81 19.12 5.55
CA PRO A 238 13.24 20.49 5.85
C PRO A 238 14.52 20.54 6.70
N GLY A 239 15.49 21.34 6.25
CA GLY A 239 16.77 21.50 6.95
C GLY A 239 17.77 20.37 6.74
N THR A 240 17.50 19.44 5.82
CA THR A 240 18.40 18.33 5.46
C THR A 240 18.63 18.26 3.95
N ASN A 241 19.56 17.41 3.52
CA ASN A 241 19.75 17.03 2.12
C ASN A 241 19.18 15.63 1.81
N GLU A 242 18.36 15.08 2.72
CA GLU A 242 17.76 13.76 2.58
C GLU A 242 16.30 13.90 2.15
N THR A 243 15.78 12.94 1.39
CA THR A 243 14.33 12.85 1.15
C THR A 243 13.60 12.56 2.47
N ILE A 244 12.34 12.97 2.57
CA ILE A 244 11.49 12.65 3.74
C ILE A 244 11.46 11.14 4.02
N LYS A 245 11.48 10.33 2.96
CA LYS A 245 11.48 8.86 3.04
C LYS A 245 12.73 8.36 3.75
N LEU A 246 13.91 8.73 3.24
CA LEU A 246 15.18 8.33 3.81
C LEU A 246 15.33 8.85 5.24
N ASN A 247 15.01 10.13 5.47
CA ASN A 247 15.18 10.74 6.78
C ASN A 247 14.31 10.06 7.84
N LYS A 248 13.00 9.89 7.57
CA LYS A 248 12.08 9.26 8.50
C LYS A 248 12.37 7.77 8.68
N PHE A 249 12.80 7.06 7.62
CA PHE A 249 13.29 5.68 7.74
C PHE A 249 14.43 5.57 8.76
N LYS A 250 15.49 6.37 8.58
CA LYS A 250 16.68 6.38 9.46
C LYS A 250 16.35 6.78 10.89
N LYS A 251 15.41 7.72 11.06
CA LYS A 251 15.03 8.27 12.36
C LYS A 251 14.21 7.31 13.20
N HIS A 252 13.27 6.59 12.58
CA HIS A 252 12.22 5.88 13.32
C HIS A 252 12.32 4.35 13.24
N TYR A 253 12.76 3.75 12.13
CA TYR A 253 12.67 2.29 11.94
C TYR A 253 13.93 1.56 12.41
N VAL A 254 14.27 1.70 13.69
CA VAL A 254 15.51 1.13 14.27
C VAL A 254 15.56 -0.39 14.17
N THR A 255 14.42 -1.08 14.33
CA THR A 255 14.36 -2.54 14.18
C THR A 255 14.61 -3.01 12.74
N GLN A 256 14.30 -2.18 11.74
CA GLN A 256 14.45 -2.52 10.32
C GLN A 256 15.71 -1.91 9.69
N TYR A 257 16.35 -0.95 10.36
CA TYR A 257 17.50 -0.24 9.83
C TYR A 257 18.60 -1.21 9.36
N ASP A 258 18.90 -1.14 8.07
CA ASP A 258 19.94 -1.90 7.38
C ASP A 258 20.76 -0.96 6.48
N THR A 259 22.08 -1.12 6.42
CA THR A 259 22.92 -0.26 5.56
C THR A 259 22.65 -0.46 4.06
N GLY A 260 22.18 -1.64 3.67
CA GLY A 260 21.71 -1.98 2.33
C GLY A 260 20.44 -1.23 1.91
N TYR A 261 19.66 -0.67 2.85
CA TYR A 261 18.51 0.18 2.54
C TYR A 261 18.95 1.59 2.14
N ILE A 262 20.07 2.07 2.68
CA ILE A 262 20.47 3.48 2.59
C ILE A 262 20.78 3.89 1.16
N GLY A 263 21.55 3.09 0.42
CA GLY A 263 21.91 3.38 -0.97
C GLY A 263 20.68 3.52 -1.87
N PRO A 264 19.82 2.47 -1.96
CA PRO A 264 18.56 2.50 -2.71
C PRO A 264 17.65 3.67 -2.33
N LEU A 265 17.43 3.93 -1.04
CA LEU A 265 16.58 5.03 -0.58
C LEU A 265 17.18 6.42 -0.85
N THR A 266 18.51 6.53 -0.91
CA THR A 266 19.19 7.78 -1.30
C THR A 266 19.00 8.07 -2.79
N SER A 267 19.05 7.04 -3.65
CA SER A 267 18.78 7.19 -5.09
C SER A 267 17.30 7.31 -5.43
N ASN A 268 16.40 6.87 -4.55
CA ASN A 268 14.96 6.97 -4.75
C ASN A 268 14.50 8.43 -4.55
N LEU A 269 14.50 9.20 -5.65
CA LEU A 269 14.06 10.60 -5.67
C LEU A 269 12.62 10.77 -6.16
N ARG A 270 12.06 9.71 -6.76
CA ARG A 270 10.71 9.70 -7.34
C ARG A 270 9.99 8.40 -7.02
N GLU A 271 8.69 8.51 -6.81
CA GLU A 271 7.77 7.37 -6.70
C GLU A 271 7.00 7.21 -8.00
N VAL A 272 6.92 5.98 -8.49
CA VAL A 272 6.03 5.61 -9.58
C VAL A 272 4.81 4.93 -8.99
N VAL A 273 3.63 5.44 -9.35
CA VAL A 273 2.33 4.94 -8.92
C VAL A 273 1.53 4.51 -10.15
N TYR A 274 1.06 3.27 -10.14
CA TYR A 274 0.29 2.68 -11.23
C TYR A 274 -1.20 2.71 -10.91
N VAL A 275 -1.99 3.44 -11.68
CA VAL A 275 -3.43 3.55 -11.48
C VAL A 275 -4.16 2.49 -12.30
N TRP A 276 -4.98 1.67 -11.64
CA TRP A 276 -5.79 0.65 -12.31
C TRP A 276 -7.17 1.19 -12.66
N ASP A 277 -7.51 1.17 -13.95
CA ASP A 277 -8.82 1.58 -14.46
C ASP A 277 -9.95 0.73 -13.85
N PRO A 278 -10.85 1.33 -13.05
CA PRO A 278 -11.98 0.63 -12.45
C PRO A 278 -12.88 -0.11 -13.44
N ALA A 279 -12.96 0.34 -14.70
CA ALA A 279 -13.75 -0.33 -15.74
C ALA A 279 -13.23 -1.74 -16.06
N THR A 280 -11.97 -2.04 -15.68
CA THR A 280 -11.29 -3.30 -16.00
C THR A 280 -11.13 -4.24 -14.81
N TYR A 281 -11.62 -3.87 -13.61
CA TYR A 281 -11.49 -4.69 -12.41
C TYR A 281 -11.99 -6.14 -12.59
N GLY A 282 -13.14 -6.32 -13.26
CA GLY A 282 -13.71 -7.64 -13.54
C GLY A 282 -13.07 -8.41 -14.70
N GLN A 283 -11.95 -7.94 -15.26
CA GLN A 283 -11.36 -8.48 -16.50
C GLN A 283 -9.97 -9.09 -16.30
N VAL A 284 -9.41 -9.02 -15.09
CA VAL A 284 -8.08 -9.54 -14.80
C VAL A 284 -8.04 -11.07 -14.88
N LYS A 285 -7.07 -11.58 -15.63
CA LYS A 285 -6.80 -13.02 -15.75
C LYS A 285 -6.10 -13.58 -14.53
N SER A 286 -6.22 -14.89 -14.34
CA SER A 286 -5.52 -15.61 -13.28
C SER A 286 -4.00 -15.39 -13.38
N HIS A 287 -3.32 -15.26 -12.24
CA HIS A 287 -1.86 -15.23 -12.21
C HIS A 287 -1.27 -16.52 -12.79
N ARG A 288 -0.14 -16.46 -13.51
CA ARG A 288 0.46 -17.64 -14.15
C ARG A 288 0.84 -18.79 -13.19
N HIS A 289 1.02 -18.45 -11.92
CA HIS A 289 1.31 -19.42 -10.84
C HIS A 289 0.06 -19.91 -10.09
N CYS A 290 -1.15 -19.48 -10.50
CA CYS A 290 -2.36 -20.10 -10.01
C CYS A 290 -2.48 -21.51 -10.61
N ASP A 291 -2.74 -22.49 -9.77
CA ASP A 291 -2.88 -23.92 -10.12
C ASP A 291 -4.29 -24.27 -10.65
N GLY A 292 -5.15 -23.27 -10.85
CA GLY A 292 -6.55 -23.45 -11.22
C GLY A 292 -7.50 -23.62 -10.02
N SER A 293 -6.97 -23.62 -8.79
CA SER A 293 -7.77 -23.69 -7.57
C SER A 293 -8.67 -22.46 -7.40
N SER A 294 -9.81 -22.65 -6.76
CA SER A 294 -10.85 -21.62 -6.62
C SER A 294 -10.41 -20.37 -5.86
N TYR A 295 -9.37 -20.46 -5.02
CA TYR A 295 -8.89 -19.31 -4.24
C TYR A 295 -8.13 -18.30 -5.12
N CYS A 296 -7.41 -18.75 -6.15
CA CYS A 296 -6.59 -17.89 -7.03
C CYS A 296 -7.15 -17.72 -8.45
N ARG A 297 -8.16 -18.50 -8.83
CA ARG A 297 -8.75 -18.47 -10.17
C ARG A 297 -9.61 -17.21 -10.38
N LEU A 298 -9.26 -16.43 -11.40
CA LEU A 298 -9.95 -15.23 -11.86
C LEU A 298 -10.52 -15.48 -13.27
N ALA A 299 -10.45 -14.49 -14.18
CA ALA A 299 -10.85 -14.71 -15.56
C ALA A 299 -9.97 -15.79 -16.23
N PRO A 300 -10.55 -16.57 -17.18
CA PRO A 300 -9.80 -17.50 -18.01
C PRO A 300 -8.83 -16.80 -18.97
#